data_AF-A0A2E0C4A9-F1
#
_entry.id   AF-A0A2E0C4A9-F1
#
_cell.length_a   1.000
_cell.length_b   1.000
_cell.length_c   1.000
_cell.angle_alpha   90.00
_cell.angle_beta   90.00
_cell.angle_gamma   90.00
#
_symmetry.space_group_name_H-M   'P 1'
#
loop_
_entity.id
_entity.type
_entity.pdbx_description
1 polymer ?
#
loop_
_entity_poly.entity_id
_entity_poly.type
_entity_poly.pdbx_seq_one_letter_code
_entity_poly.pdbx_strand_id
1 'polypeptide(L)'
;MSEILGFCGLNDFEFWLVVRLYIAAFIPIFLTANHLFYKKKPNPTSLTLIFSFIIVTFGWEIWLTYGFGGGLPVDERRSVALSCAIPQNLNWILNSLADVFIIWIGLIIVKNVFRNNVSVFNNWNWKVALILFVWFMAQNIYVEAFFYHLQLGSNGDLSWAPMQPLGSWYNPTLFKIAGNPITFQSQSSWFIMTPVVYLTYKYFYKNHLSDKIES
;
A
#
# COMPACT_ATOMS: atom_id res chain seq x y z
N MET A 1 3.18 -39.42 -2.08
CA MET A 1 3.91 -38.20 -2.53
C MET A 1 2.97 -37.28 -3.30
N SER A 2 1.84 -36.89 -2.68
CA SER A 2 0.79 -36.04 -3.27
C SER A 2 0.15 -35.09 -2.24
N GLU A 3 0.56 -35.15 -0.97
CA GLU A 3 -0.02 -34.35 0.12
C GLU A 3 0.94 -33.28 0.68
N ILE A 4 2.18 -33.21 0.18
CA ILE A 4 3.18 -32.21 0.61
C ILE A 4 3.01 -30.87 -0.16
N LEU A 5 2.16 -30.83 -1.19
CA LEU A 5 1.88 -29.66 -2.04
C LEU A 5 0.39 -29.27 -2.01
N GLY A 6 -0.33 -29.57 -0.93
CA GLY A 6 -1.69 -29.07 -0.73
C GLY A 6 -1.65 -27.56 -0.51
N PHE A 7 -1.86 -26.76 -1.56
CA PHE A 7 -1.96 -25.30 -1.57
C PHE A 7 -3.15 -24.79 -0.74
N CYS A 8 -3.17 -25.06 0.57
CA CYS A 8 -4.18 -24.62 1.54
C CYS A 8 -5.67 -24.85 1.16
N GLY A 9 -5.97 -25.59 0.09
CA GLY A 9 -7.32 -25.69 -0.47
C GLY A 9 -7.85 -24.40 -1.11
N LEU A 10 -6.97 -23.53 -1.62
CA LEU A 10 -7.38 -22.27 -2.27
C LEU A 10 -8.22 -22.54 -3.53
N ASN A 11 -9.30 -21.78 -3.71
CA ASN A 11 -9.96 -21.72 -5.01
C ASN A 11 -9.13 -20.88 -6.01
N ASP A 12 -9.46 -20.95 -7.30
CA ASP A 12 -8.72 -20.24 -8.35
C ASP A 12 -8.58 -18.74 -8.07
N PHE A 13 -9.64 -18.11 -7.55
CA PHE A 13 -9.61 -16.68 -7.25
C PHE A 13 -8.64 -16.37 -6.10
N GLU A 14 -8.76 -17.09 -4.98
CA GLU A 14 -7.90 -16.90 -3.81
C GLU A 14 -6.43 -17.18 -4.16
N PHE A 15 -6.17 -18.18 -4.98
CA PHE A 15 -4.84 -18.47 -5.51
C PHE A 15 -4.27 -17.27 -6.30
N TRP A 16 -5.06 -16.70 -7.21
CA TRP A 16 -4.64 -15.53 -7.97
C TRP A 16 -4.38 -14.30 -7.10
N LEU A 17 -5.17 -14.11 -6.03
CA LEU A 17 -4.97 -13.04 -5.06
C LEU A 17 -3.64 -13.22 -4.32
N VAL A 18 -3.37 -14.44 -3.82
CA VAL A 18 -2.14 -14.78 -3.10
C VAL A 18 -0.90 -14.53 -3.98
N VAL A 19 -0.90 -15.07 -5.20
CA VAL A 19 0.23 -14.91 -6.14
C VAL A 19 0.53 -13.44 -6.40
N ARG A 20 -0.49 -12.60 -6.64
CA ARG A 20 -0.31 -11.17 -6.89
C ARG A 20 0.24 -10.44 -5.68
N LEU A 21 -0.25 -10.74 -4.48
CA LEU A 21 0.22 -10.13 -3.25
C LEU A 21 1.71 -10.41 -3.04
N TYR A 22 2.13 -11.68 -3.17
CA TYR A 22 3.53 -12.04 -3.03
C TYR A 22 4.40 -11.35 -4.10
N ILE A 23 3.99 -11.36 -5.38
CA ILE A 23 4.74 -10.68 -6.45
C ILE A 23 4.88 -9.17 -6.15
N ALA A 24 3.78 -8.51 -5.79
CA ALA A 24 3.77 -7.09 -5.45
C ALA A 24 4.67 -6.79 -4.24
N ALA A 25 4.69 -7.65 -3.23
CA ALA A 25 5.52 -7.50 -2.04
C ALA A 25 7.02 -7.71 -2.31
N PHE A 26 7.38 -8.63 -3.22
CA PHE A 26 8.78 -8.93 -3.51
C PHE A 26 9.50 -7.86 -4.34
N ILE A 27 8.77 -7.14 -5.22
CA ILE A 27 9.38 -6.14 -6.11
C ILE A 27 10.08 -5.01 -5.31
N PRO A 28 9.44 -4.35 -4.32
CA PRO A 28 10.08 -3.32 -3.51
C PRO A 28 11.29 -3.80 -2.72
N ILE A 29 11.27 -5.04 -2.23
CA ILE A 29 12.40 -5.64 -1.50
C ILE A 29 13.62 -5.67 -2.42
N PHE A 30 13.47 -6.25 -3.62
CA PHE A 30 14.59 -6.39 -4.57
C PHE A 30 15.17 -5.02 -4.95
N LEU A 31 14.32 -4.04 -5.19
CA LEU A 31 14.73 -2.69 -5.59
C LEU A 31 15.44 -1.94 -4.47
N THR A 32 14.90 -2.03 -3.25
CA THR A 32 15.47 -1.36 -2.08
C THR A 32 16.78 -2.01 -1.68
N ALA A 33 16.86 -3.33 -1.68
CA ALA A 33 18.09 -4.09 -1.43
C ALA A 33 19.17 -3.72 -2.46
N ASN A 34 18.85 -3.77 -3.76
CA ASN A 34 19.81 -3.41 -4.81
C ASN A 34 20.35 -1.98 -4.62
N HIS A 35 19.50 -1.03 -4.24
CA HIS A 35 19.96 0.34 -4.04
C HIS A 35 20.80 0.51 -2.76
N LEU A 36 20.49 -0.20 -1.68
CA LEU A 36 21.23 -0.12 -0.41
C LEU A 36 22.60 -0.83 -0.47
N PHE A 37 22.68 -1.98 -1.12
CA PHE A 37 23.93 -2.77 -1.17
C PHE A 37 24.92 -2.26 -2.21
N TYR A 38 24.45 -1.73 -3.34
CA TYR A 38 25.32 -1.36 -4.46
C TYR A 38 25.59 0.13 -4.60
N LYS A 39 24.89 1.02 -3.85
CA LYS A 39 25.14 2.46 -3.89
C LYS A 39 25.67 2.99 -2.57
N LYS A 40 26.71 3.83 -2.64
CA LYS A 40 27.33 4.50 -1.48
C LYS A 40 26.37 5.39 -0.67
N LYS A 41 25.32 5.93 -1.29
CA LYS A 41 24.29 6.74 -0.62
C LYS A 41 22.87 6.38 -1.10
N PRO A 42 21.88 6.28 -0.19
CA PRO A 42 20.49 6.08 -0.56
C PRO A 42 19.96 7.30 -1.31
N ASN A 43 19.20 7.07 -2.39
CA ASN A 43 18.59 8.16 -3.16
C ASN A 43 17.26 8.57 -2.52
N PRO A 44 16.70 9.73 -2.89
CA PRO A 44 15.41 10.19 -2.34
C PRO A 44 14.27 9.18 -2.52
N THR A 45 14.29 8.40 -3.61
CA THR A 45 13.27 7.38 -3.88
C THR A 45 13.34 6.25 -2.86
N SER A 46 14.52 5.65 -2.65
CA SER A 46 14.72 4.57 -1.69
C SER A 46 14.38 4.99 -0.27
N LEU A 47 14.78 6.21 0.15
CA LEU A 47 14.37 6.74 1.45
C LEU A 47 12.86 6.92 1.55
N THR A 48 12.22 7.42 0.49
CA THR A 48 10.75 7.54 0.46
C THR A 48 10.07 6.17 0.58
N LEU A 49 10.57 5.14 -0.08
CA LEU A 49 9.99 3.79 0.01
C LEU A 49 10.16 3.18 1.41
N ILE A 50 11.33 3.34 2.03
CA ILE A 50 11.58 2.88 3.42
C ILE A 50 10.63 3.57 4.39
N PHE A 51 10.50 4.90 4.30
CA PHE A 51 9.58 5.64 5.17
C PHE A 51 8.11 5.32 4.87
N SER A 52 7.77 5.09 3.60
CA SER A 52 6.43 4.66 3.22
C SER A 52 6.08 3.31 3.84
N PHE A 53 7.00 2.35 3.87
CA PHE A 53 6.79 1.07 4.54
C PHE A 53 6.43 1.26 6.01
N ILE A 54 7.17 2.12 6.73
CA ILE A 54 6.89 2.43 8.14
C ILE A 54 5.51 3.08 8.28
N ILE A 55 5.22 4.09 7.45
CA ILE A 55 3.95 4.83 7.50
C ILE A 55 2.77 3.91 7.21
N VAL A 56 2.84 3.06 6.18
CA VAL A 56 1.77 2.10 5.85
C VAL A 56 1.57 1.11 6.98
N THR A 57 2.67 0.53 7.48
CA THR A 57 2.66 -0.48 8.55
C THR A 57 1.93 0.02 9.80
N PHE A 58 2.33 1.19 10.29
CA PHE A 58 1.75 1.77 11.50
C PHE A 58 0.50 2.61 11.23
N GLY A 59 0.30 3.06 9.99
CA GLY A 59 -0.81 3.92 9.58
C GLY A 59 -2.10 3.15 9.35
N TRP A 60 -2.03 1.90 8.84
CA TRP A 60 -3.21 1.04 8.73
C TRP A 60 -2.94 -0.47 8.77
N GLU A 61 -1.84 -1.00 8.24
CA GLU A 61 -1.73 -2.46 8.02
C GLU A 61 -1.74 -3.31 9.31
N ILE A 62 -1.05 -2.88 10.37
CA ILE A 62 -1.10 -3.59 11.67
C ILE A 62 -2.52 -3.55 12.24
N TRP A 63 -3.17 -2.38 12.18
CA TRP A 63 -4.51 -2.19 12.73
C TRP A 63 -5.54 -3.05 12.00
N LEU A 64 -5.48 -3.07 10.66
CA LEU A 64 -6.36 -3.91 9.84
C LEU A 64 -6.07 -5.40 10.03
N THR A 65 -4.80 -5.78 10.18
CA THR A 65 -4.40 -7.19 10.35
C THR A 65 -4.88 -7.76 11.68
N TYR A 66 -4.76 -7.00 12.77
CA TYR A 66 -5.07 -7.48 14.12
C TYR A 66 -6.40 -7.02 14.69
N GLY A 67 -7.09 -6.08 14.05
CA GLY A 67 -8.39 -5.60 14.55
C GLY A 67 -8.31 -4.64 15.74
N PHE A 68 -7.13 -4.07 16.05
CA PHE A 68 -6.88 -3.36 17.31
C PHE A 68 -7.77 -2.13 17.58
N GLY A 69 -8.31 -1.52 16.53
CA GLY A 69 -9.18 -0.35 16.57
C GLY A 69 -10.66 -0.67 16.42
N GLY A 70 -11.13 -1.79 16.98
CA GLY A 70 -12.57 -2.12 17.02
C GLY A 70 -13.13 -2.73 15.73
N GLY A 71 -12.29 -3.42 14.96
CA GLY A 71 -12.71 -4.25 13.82
C GLY A 71 -12.24 -5.70 13.99
N LEU A 72 -12.61 -6.57 13.05
CA LEU A 72 -12.24 -7.98 13.13
C LEU A 72 -10.79 -8.22 12.65
N PRO A 73 -10.02 -9.11 13.32
CA PRO A 73 -8.71 -9.51 12.82
C PRO A 73 -8.84 -10.19 11.45
N VAL A 74 -7.78 -10.13 10.64
CA VAL A 74 -7.83 -10.60 9.25
C VAL A 74 -8.20 -12.08 9.12
N ASP A 75 -7.80 -12.93 10.08
CA ASP A 75 -8.10 -14.36 10.08
C ASP A 75 -9.59 -14.66 10.26
N GLU A 76 -10.32 -13.77 10.93
CA GLU A 76 -11.78 -13.87 11.12
C GLU A 76 -12.55 -13.27 9.94
N ARG A 77 -11.89 -12.47 9.10
CA ARG A 77 -12.50 -11.81 7.94
C ARG A 77 -12.35 -12.61 6.64
N ARG A 78 -11.58 -13.70 6.62
CA ARG A 78 -11.29 -14.46 5.39
C ARG A 78 -11.50 -15.96 5.55
N SER A 79 -11.42 -16.68 4.44
CA SER A 79 -11.49 -18.14 4.44
C SER A 79 -10.28 -18.77 5.15
N VAL A 80 -10.48 -19.98 5.68
CA VAL A 80 -9.40 -20.78 6.30
C VAL A 80 -8.27 -21.04 5.31
N ALA A 81 -8.60 -21.27 4.03
CA ALA A 81 -7.63 -21.47 2.96
C ALA A 81 -6.74 -20.22 2.76
N LEU A 82 -7.34 -19.03 2.71
CA LEU A 82 -6.60 -17.78 2.56
C LEU A 82 -5.76 -17.46 3.80
N SER A 83 -6.26 -17.77 5.00
CA SER A 83 -5.49 -17.65 6.25
C SER A 83 -4.29 -18.58 6.31
N CYS A 84 -4.41 -19.79 5.78
CA CYS A 84 -3.30 -20.73 5.65
C CYS A 84 -2.23 -20.21 4.67
N ALA A 85 -2.64 -19.65 3.52
CA ALA A 85 -1.71 -19.21 2.48
C ALA A 85 -0.99 -17.89 2.80
N ILE A 86 -1.64 -17.00 3.55
CA ILE A 86 -1.08 -15.71 3.98
C ILE A 86 -1.29 -15.57 5.49
N PRO A 87 -0.51 -16.23 6.36
CA PRO A 87 -0.74 -16.18 7.80
C PRO A 87 -0.85 -14.76 8.36
N GLN A 88 -1.69 -14.51 9.37
CA GLN A 88 -1.93 -13.17 9.95
C GLN A 88 -0.62 -12.42 10.27
N ASN A 89 0.34 -13.09 10.90
CA ASN A 89 1.63 -12.49 11.28
C ASN A 89 2.53 -12.12 10.09
N LEU A 90 2.23 -12.63 8.90
CA LEU A 90 2.89 -12.28 7.65
C LEU A 90 2.07 -11.26 6.83
N ASN A 91 0.75 -11.25 7.01
CA ASN A 91 -0.20 -10.42 6.25
C ASN A 91 0.17 -8.94 6.25
N TRP A 92 0.44 -8.36 7.43
CA TRP A 92 0.77 -6.94 7.53
C TRP A 92 2.06 -6.60 6.80
N ILE A 93 3.06 -7.49 6.80
CA ILE A 93 4.34 -7.27 6.09
C ILE A 93 4.08 -7.25 4.58
N LEU A 94 3.36 -8.25 4.08
CA LEU A 94 3.11 -8.42 2.65
C LEU A 94 2.26 -7.29 2.07
N ASN A 95 1.17 -6.92 2.74
CA ASN A 95 0.33 -5.81 2.30
C ASN A 95 1.08 -4.47 2.41
N SER A 96 1.84 -4.24 3.49
CA SER A 96 2.68 -3.03 3.58
C SER A 96 3.66 -2.92 2.41
N LEU A 97 4.28 -4.03 2.00
CA LEU A 97 5.18 -4.03 0.85
C LEU A 97 4.43 -3.82 -0.47
N ALA A 98 3.25 -4.43 -0.65
CA ALA A 98 2.42 -4.21 -1.83
C ALA A 98 1.99 -2.73 -1.95
N ASP A 99 1.65 -2.07 -0.85
CA ASP A 99 1.34 -0.64 -0.85
C ASP A 99 2.57 0.21 -1.19
N VAL A 100 3.75 -0.16 -0.69
CA VAL A 100 5.02 0.48 -1.08
C VAL A 100 5.30 0.31 -2.57
N PHE A 101 4.94 -0.82 -3.16
CA PHE A 101 5.03 -1.03 -4.61
C PHE A 101 4.13 -0.06 -5.39
N ILE A 102 2.89 0.15 -4.93
CA ILE A 102 1.98 1.14 -5.52
C ILE A 102 2.56 2.55 -5.45
N ILE A 103 3.15 2.92 -4.30
CA ILE A 103 3.81 4.22 -4.10
C ILE A 103 4.98 4.39 -5.07
N TRP A 104 5.79 3.35 -5.23
CA TRP A 104 6.90 3.34 -6.17
C TRP A 104 6.45 3.59 -7.61
N ILE A 105 5.38 2.92 -8.06
CA ILE A 105 4.79 3.16 -9.39
C ILE A 105 4.33 4.62 -9.52
N GLY A 106 3.66 5.17 -8.50
CA GLY A 106 3.24 6.58 -8.50
C GLY A 106 4.41 7.54 -8.72
N LEU A 107 5.53 7.30 -8.02
CA LEU A 107 6.76 8.09 -8.21
C LEU A 107 7.36 7.93 -9.62
N ILE A 108 7.30 6.73 -10.21
CA ILE A 108 7.73 6.49 -11.60
C ILE A 108 6.84 7.26 -12.58
N ILE A 109 5.52 7.22 -12.41
CA ILE A 109 4.57 7.94 -13.27
C ILE A 109 4.90 9.43 -13.26
N VAL A 110 5.07 10.03 -12.07
CA VAL A 110 5.45 11.44 -11.94
C VAL A 110 6.78 11.72 -12.65
N LYS A 111 7.82 10.93 -12.40
CA LYS A 111 9.12 11.11 -13.07
C LYS A 111 9.01 11.04 -14.58
N ASN A 112 8.25 10.09 -15.12
CA ASN A 112 8.06 9.93 -16.56
C ASN A 112 7.30 11.11 -17.17
N VAL A 113 6.20 11.55 -16.54
CA VAL A 113 5.42 12.73 -17.00
C VAL A 113 6.27 13.98 -17.05
N PHE A 114 7.18 14.16 -16.08
CA PHE A 114 8.10 15.29 -16.03
C PHE A 114 9.47 15.01 -16.67
N ARG A 115 9.62 13.96 -17.48
CA ARG A 115 10.86 13.61 -18.21
C ARG A 115 12.11 13.54 -17.31
N ASN A 116 11.96 12.93 -16.14
CA ASN A 116 12.97 12.84 -15.08
C ASN A 116 13.44 14.19 -14.51
N ASN A 117 12.72 15.28 -14.79
CA ASN A 117 12.98 16.56 -14.15
C ASN A 117 12.52 16.54 -12.69
N VAL A 118 13.44 16.12 -11.82
CA VAL A 118 13.21 16.02 -10.37
C VAL A 118 13.12 17.38 -9.66
N SER A 119 13.49 18.48 -10.32
CA SER A 119 13.35 19.84 -9.74
C SER A 119 11.89 20.25 -9.50
N VAL A 120 10.94 19.55 -10.12
CA VAL A 120 9.50 19.76 -9.92
C VAL A 120 9.08 19.49 -8.47
N PHE A 121 9.88 18.72 -7.72
CA PHE A 121 9.66 18.45 -6.30
C PHE A 121 10.20 19.56 -5.37
N ASN A 122 10.93 20.56 -5.88
CA ASN A 122 11.56 21.58 -5.05
C ASN A 122 10.52 22.49 -4.38
N ASN A 123 9.46 22.85 -5.12
CA ASN A 123 8.30 23.60 -4.63
C ASN A 123 7.03 22.75 -4.69
N TRP A 124 5.97 23.18 -4.00
CA TRP A 124 4.67 22.53 -4.13
C TRP A 124 4.15 22.69 -5.56
N ASN A 125 3.77 21.58 -6.17
CA ASN A 125 3.29 21.51 -7.53
C ASN A 125 1.99 20.70 -7.57
N TRP A 126 0.89 21.40 -7.88
CA TRP A 126 -0.44 20.79 -7.96
C TRP A 126 -0.55 19.68 -8.99
N LYS A 127 0.24 19.71 -10.08
CA LYS A 127 0.24 18.62 -11.07
C LYS A 127 0.84 17.35 -10.50
N VAL A 128 1.92 17.44 -9.70
CA VAL A 128 2.50 16.29 -9.01
C VAL A 128 1.51 15.70 -8.03
N ALA A 129 0.90 16.55 -7.19
CA ALA A 129 -0.12 16.13 -6.23
C ALA A 129 -1.30 15.45 -6.92
N LEU A 130 -1.80 16.02 -8.03
CA LEU A 130 -2.92 15.46 -8.78
C LEU A 130 -2.59 14.09 -9.41
N ILE A 131 -1.39 13.94 -9.99
CA ILE A 131 -0.96 12.66 -10.58
C ILE A 131 -0.91 11.56 -9.52
N LEU A 132 -0.28 11.84 -8.37
CA LEU A 132 -0.22 10.89 -7.26
C LEU A 132 -1.61 10.59 -6.71
N PHE A 133 -2.44 11.62 -6.53
CA PHE A 133 -3.81 11.47 -6.06
C PHE A 133 -4.62 10.54 -6.98
N VAL A 134 -4.65 10.83 -8.28
CA VAL A 134 -5.40 10.04 -9.25
C VAL A 134 -4.90 8.59 -9.26
N TRP A 135 -3.59 8.38 -9.25
CA TRP A 135 -3.01 7.04 -9.20
C TRP A 135 -3.41 6.28 -7.93
N PHE A 136 -3.21 6.88 -6.75
CA PHE A 136 -3.48 6.24 -5.46
C PHE A 136 -4.96 5.98 -5.21
N MET A 137 -5.85 6.88 -5.65
CA MET A 137 -7.29 6.65 -5.54
C MET A 137 -7.75 5.58 -6.54
N ALA A 138 -7.30 5.65 -7.81
CA ALA A 138 -7.74 4.70 -8.84
C ALA A 138 -7.34 3.25 -8.51
N GLN A 139 -6.10 3.03 -8.05
CA GLN A 139 -5.66 1.69 -7.66
C GLN A 139 -6.42 1.17 -6.44
N ASN A 140 -6.73 2.02 -5.45
CA ASN A 140 -7.44 1.58 -4.25
C ASN A 140 -8.91 1.26 -4.53
N ILE A 141 -9.55 2.05 -5.39
CA ILE A 141 -10.89 1.74 -5.91
C ILE A 141 -10.88 0.39 -6.63
N TYR A 142 -9.86 0.11 -7.44
CA TYR A 142 -9.70 -1.20 -8.10
C TYR A 142 -9.49 -2.34 -7.08
N VAL A 143 -8.62 -2.15 -6.08
CA VAL A 143 -8.39 -3.15 -5.03
C VAL A 143 -9.68 -3.45 -4.26
N GLU A 144 -10.42 -2.42 -3.84
CA GLU A 144 -11.65 -2.60 -3.07
C GLU A 144 -12.77 -3.24 -3.92
N ALA A 145 -12.95 -2.76 -5.16
CA ALA A 145 -13.97 -3.29 -6.06
C ALA A 145 -13.76 -4.78 -6.37
N PHE A 146 -12.53 -5.24 -6.53
CA PHE A 146 -12.23 -6.56 -7.09
C PHE A 146 -11.58 -7.54 -6.12
N PHE A 147 -11.06 -7.11 -4.97
CA PHE A 147 -10.32 -8.00 -4.05
C PHE A 147 -10.82 -7.94 -2.61
N TYR A 148 -11.24 -6.78 -2.11
CA TYR A 148 -11.64 -6.65 -0.70
C TYR A 148 -12.90 -7.45 -0.36
N HIS A 149 -13.84 -7.64 -1.28
CA HIS A 149 -15.03 -8.46 -1.04
C HIS A 149 -14.72 -9.93 -0.69
N LEU A 150 -13.48 -10.37 -0.89
CA LEU A 150 -13.02 -11.72 -0.57
C LEU A 150 -12.18 -11.79 0.70
N GLN A 151 -11.71 -10.63 1.17
CA GLN A 151 -11.00 -10.46 2.43
C GLN A 151 -11.91 -9.92 3.55
N LEU A 152 -13.15 -9.55 3.20
CA LEU A 152 -14.18 -9.08 4.10
C LEU A 152 -15.32 -10.10 4.08
N GLY A 153 -15.32 -11.02 5.05
CA GLY A 153 -16.41 -11.95 5.30
C GLY A 153 -17.74 -11.23 5.57
N SER A 154 -18.81 -11.99 5.79
CA SER A 154 -20.19 -11.47 5.87
C SER A 154 -20.42 -10.38 6.94
N ASN A 155 -19.52 -10.23 7.92
CA ASN A 155 -19.58 -9.26 9.01
C ASN A 155 -18.39 -8.25 8.99
N GLY A 156 -17.68 -8.12 7.86
CA GLY A 156 -16.32 -7.56 7.76
C GLY A 156 -16.11 -6.08 8.14
N ASP A 157 -16.17 -5.78 9.43
CA ASP A 157 -15.78 -4.48 9.98
C ASP A 157 -14.26 -4.31 9.95
N LEU A 158 -13.81 -3.34 9.15
CA LEU A 158 -12.42 -2.88 9.15
C LEU A 158 -12.11 -2.11 10.43
N SER A 159 -10.99 -2.43 11.05
CA SER A 159 -10.49 -1.71 12.23
C SER A 159 -10.28 -0.23 11.94
N TRP A 160 -10.52 0.62 12.94
CA TRP A 160 -9.94 1.96 12.95
C TRP A 160 -8.42 1.91 12.82
N ALA A 161 -7.85 2.92 12.17
CA ALA A 161 -6.42 3.11 12.09
C ALA A 161 -6.05 4.60 12.00
N PRO A 162 -4.79 5.01 12.26
CA PRO A 162 -4.37 6.41 12.17
C PRO A 162 -4.65 7.09 10.83
N MET A 163 -4.53 6.37 9.71
CA MET A 163 -4.84 6.88 8.36
C MET A 163 -6.27 6.53 7.90
N GLN A 164 -7.06 5.94 8.80
CA GLN A 164 -8.49 5.73 8.68
C GLN A 164 -9.20 6.34 9.89
N PRO A 165 -9.09 7.66 10.09
CA PRO A 165 -9.36 8.30 11.39
C PRO A 165 -10.80 8.20 11.85
N LEU A 166 -11.76 8.02 10.92
CA LEU A 166 -13.17 7.83 11.24
C LEU A 166 -13.54 6.37 11.50
N GLY A 167 -12.65 5.43 11.14
CA GLY A 167 -12.84 3.99 11.34
C GLY A 167 -14.16 3.47 10.78
N SER A 168 -14.63 2.37 11.37
CA SER A 168 -15.95 1.80 11.07
C SER A 168 -17.10 2.67 11.60
N TRP A 169 -16.85 3.58 12.54
CA TRP A 169 -17.88 4.44 13.14
C TRP A 169 -18.53 5.40 12.14
N TYR A 170 -17.78 5.86 11.15
CA TYR A 170 -18.34 6.62 10.02
C TYR A 170 -17.71 6.13 8.72
N ASN A 171 -18.32 5.08 8.16
CA ASN A 171 -17.88 4.47 6.92
C ASN A 171 -19.01 4.37 5.86
N PRO A 172 -19.51 5.51 5.31
CA PRO A 172 -20.51 5.46 4.26
C PRO A 172 -19.96 4.77 3.00
N THR A 173 -20.84 4.04 2.31
CA THR A 173 -20.58 3.61 0.94
C THR A 173 -20.62 4.85 0.04
N LEU A 174 -19.52 5.16 -0.64
CA LEU A 174 -19.41 6.27 -1.57
C LEU A 174 -20.14 5.95 -2.89
N PHE A 175 -19.89 4.75 -3.42
CA PHE A 175 -20.52 4.21 -4.61
C PHE A 175 -20.30 2.69 -4.67
N LYS A 176 -20.86 2.02 -5.69
CA LYS A 176 -20.68 0.58 -5.91
C LYS A 176 -20.14 0.30 -7.31
N ILE A 177 -19.25 -0.68 -7.43
CA ILE A 177 -18.75 -1.20 -8.72
C ILE A 177 -19.09 -2.70 -8.76
N ALA A 178 -19.84 -3.14 -9.77
CA ALA A 178 -20.27 -4.54 -9.91
C ALA A 178 -20.96 -5.11 -8.64
N GLY A 179 -21.67 -4.25 -7.89
CA GLY A 179 -22.33 -4.61 -6.62
C GLY A 179 -21.44 -4.48 -5.38
N ASN A 180 -20.12 -4.39 -5.53
CA ASN A 180 -19.17 -4.26 -4.42
C ASN A 180 -19.09 -2.80 -3.93
N PRO A 181 -19.21 -2.56 -2.62
CA PRO A 181 -19.16 -1.22 -2.06
C PRO A 181 -17.74 -0.65 -2.08
N ILE A 182 -17.64 0.63 -2.45
CA ILE A 182 -16.45 1.45 -2.27
C ILE A 182 -16.70 2.35 -1.06
N THR A 183 -15.93 2.19 -0.01
CA THR A 183 -16.24 2.75 1.31
C THR A 183 -15.37 3.94 1.65
N PHE A 184 -15.85 4.88 2.46
CA PHE A 184 -15.05 6.06 2.80
C PHE A 184 -13.77 5.71 3.58
N GLN A 185 -13.86 4.76 4.51
CA GLN A 185 -12.77 4.32 5.37
C GLN A 185 -11.61 3.71 4.58
N SER A 186 -11.89 2.86 3.58
CA SER A 186 -10.84 2.27 2.75
C SER A 186 -10.10 3.34 1.92
N GLN A 187 -10.83 4.35 1.45
CA GLN A 187 -10.30 5.41 0.58
C GLN A 187 -9.53 6.47 1.36
N SER A 188 -9.84 6.67 2.65
CA SER A 188 -9.19 7.71 3.47
C SER A 188 -7.69 7.48 3.62
N SER A 189 -7.23 6.21 3.72
CA SER A 189 -5.80 5.89 3.80
C SER A 189 -5.03 6.51 2.64
N TRP A 190 -5.52 6.30 1.41
CA TRP A 190 -4.84 6.76 0.19
C TRP A 190 -5.04 8.24 -0.08
N PHE A 191 -6.17 8.79 0.33
CA PHE A 191 -6.39 10.23 0.34
C PHE A 191 -5.33 10.94 1.19
N ILE A 192 -5.12 10.47 2.43
CA ILE A 192 -4.13 11.05 3.36
C ILE A 192 -2.70 10.68 2.93
N MET A 193 -2.48 9.48 2.37
CA MET A 193 -1.16 9.03 1.93
C MET A 193 -0.61 9.87 0.77
N THR A 194 -1.49 10.42 -0.06
CA THR A 194 -1.09 11.27 -1.20
C THR A 194 -0.20 12.46 -0.79
N PRO A 195 -0.66 13.40 0.05
CA PRO A 195 0.19 14.51 0.50
C PRO A 195 1.38 14.02 1.34
N VAL A 196 1.23 12.96 2.12
CA VAL A 196 2.32 12.39 2.92
C VAL A 196 3.48 11.94 2.03
N VAL A 197 3.24 11.08 1.04
CA VAL A 197 4.27 10.61 0.10
C VAL A 197 4.92 11.78 -0.64
N TYR A 198 4.13 12.75 -1.10
CA TYR A 198 4.69 13.90 -1.81
C TYR A 198 5.64 14.71 -0.90
N LEU A 199 5.21 15.02 0.32
CA LEU A 199 6.03 15.77 1.28
C LEU A 199 7.27 14.99 1.70
N THR A 200 7.16 13.68 1.94
CA THR A 200 8.29 12.79 2.25
C THR A 200 9.32 12.79 1.12
N TYR A 201 8.88 12.60 -0.12
CA TYR A 201 9.79 12.63 -1.28
C TYR A 201 10.46 13.99 -1.45
N LYS A 202 9.69 15.07 -1.33
CA LYS A 202 10.19 16.45 -1.39
C LYS A 202 11.27 16.71 -0.33
N TYR A 203 11.04 16.28 0.90
CA TYR A 203 11.99 16.40 1.99
C TYR A 203 13.33 15.73 1.66
N PHE A 204 13.30 14.45 1.26
CA PHE A 204 14.53 13.73 0.93
C PHE A 204 15.21 14.28 -0.32
N TYR A 205 14.44 14.76 -1.30
CA TYR A 205 14.99 15.39 -2.49
C TYR A 205 15.77 16.66 -2.15
N LYS A 206 15.21 17.53 -1.30
CA LYS A 206 15.87 18.76 -0.87
C LYS A 206 17.17 18.48 -0.10
N ASN A 207 17.17 17.53 0.83
CA ASN A 207 18.37 17.14 1.56
C ASN A 207 19.44 16.56 0.63
N HIS A 208 19.03 15.74 -0.35
CA HIS A 208 19.95 15.19 -1.34
C HIS A 208 20.59 16.24 -2.25
N LEU A 209 19.91 17.37 -2.51
CA LEU A 209 20.49 18.50 -3.22
C LEU A 209 21.53 19.24 -2.36
N SER A 210 21.24 19.46 -1.07
CA SER A 210 22.18 20.11 -0.14
C SER A 210 23.50 19.34 -0.05
N ASP A 211 23.41 18.02 0.13
CA ASP A 211 24.56 17.11 0.18
C ASP A 211 25.47 17.18 -1.05
N LYS A 212 24.93 17.52 -2.23
CA LYS A 212 25.70 17.62 -3.48
C LYS A 212 26.37 18.98 -3.67
N ILE A 213 25.88 20.02 -3.00
CA ILE A 213 26.45 21.37 -3.07
C ILE A 213 27.65 21.47 -2.12
N GLU A 214 27.65 20.68 -1.03
CA GLU A 214 28.70 20.67 0.00
C GLU A 214 29.84 19.66 -0.29
N SER A 215 29.74 18.84 -1.34
CA SER A 215 30.73 17.82 -1.74
C SER A 215 31.54 18.21 -2.96
#